data_AF-A0A4S5BPL2-F1
#
_entry.id   AF-A0A4S5BPL2-F1
#
_cell.length_a   1.000
_cell.length_b   1.000
_cell.length_c   1.000
_cell.angle_alpha   90.00
_cell.angle_beta   90.00
_cell.angle_gamma   90.00
#
_symmetry.space_group_name_H-M   'P 1'
#
loop_
_entity.id
_entity.type
_entity.pdbx_description
1 polymer ?
#
loop_
_entity_poly.entity_id
_entity_poly.type
_entity_poly.pdbx_seq_one_letter_code
_entity_poly.pdbx_strand_id
1 'polypeptide(L)'
;MGITPTNLNSLAGVGAIDLTGMDIETALMAVQSQRAQLLESQLTNQIKEVQNRNEQIAKLNNVLSALNSVAANFKGDAGATDKLVGKKGLDGKNFSLESHAQLVEQALADAGLDRSAFDFPADKQGYKTYKAGDPDPKSNFLVVFPPISAARAQQLNDSAMANASGYRDMTKGQIDAAVNKVKGMIDAANNTNQMDMLRLQSLTNKRNEAFDIMSNFIKKMQDSRSSIIGNMR
;
A
#
# COMPACT_ATOMS: atom_id res chain seq x y z
N MET A 1 0.06 -52.36 -16.37
CA MET A 1 0.89 -52.65 -15.18
C MET A 1 0.77 -51.44 -14.27
N GLY A 2 0.28 -51.48 -13.06
CA GLY A 2 -0.22 -52.53 -12.19
C GLY A 2 -0.64 -51.79 -10.93
N ILE A 3 -1.84 -52.09 -10.44
CA ILE A 3 -2.34 -51.62 -9.16
C ILE A 3 -1.34 -51.89 -8.03
N THR A 4 -1.26 -50.98 -7.07
CA THR A 4 -1.54 -51.31 -5.65
C THR A 4 -1.85 -50.01 -4.91
N PRO A 5 -3.07 -49.83 -4.39
CA PRO A 5 -3.32 -48.90 -3.30
C PRO A 5 -2.73 -49.50 -2.02
N THR A 6 -1.67 -48.90 -1.49
CA THR A 6 -1.12 -49.32 -0.20
C THR A 6 -1.87 -48.65 0.95
N ASN A 7 -2.64 -49.51 1.63
CA ASN A 7 -2.76 -49.62 3.07
C ASN A 7 -3.69 -48.63 3.79
N LEU A 8 -4.98 -48.98 3.77
CA LEU A 8 -5.85 -48.83 4.94
C LEU A 8 -5.30 -49.73 6.06
N ASN A 9 -5.06 -49.16 7.24
CA ASN A 9 -4.81 -49.80 8.53
C ASN A 9 -3.36 -49.74 9.04
N SER A 10 -2.99 -48.57 9.56
CA SER A 10 -1.89 -48.42 10.52
C SER A 10 -2.15 -47.19 11.39
N LEU A 11 -2.25 -47.41 12.71
CA LEU A 11 -2.49 -46.44 13.79
C LEU A 11 -3.94 -45.90 13.84
N ALA A 12 -4.91 -46.57 14.48
CA ALA A 12 -4.79 -47.14 15.83
C ALA A 12 -4.03 -46.21 16.79
N GLY A 13 -4.46 -44.95 16.83
CA GLY A 13 -3.99 -43.91 17.75
C GLY A 13 -5.08 -42.95 18.21
N VAL A 14 -6.34 -43.18 17.82
CA VAL A 14 -7.46 -42.63 18.58
C VAL A 14 -7.57 -43.52 19.81
N GLY A 15 -6.72 -43.22 20.80
CA GLY A 15 -6.98 -43.64 22.16
C GLY A 15 -8.44 -43.36 22.42
N ALA A 16 -9.18 -44.39 22.84
CA ALA A 16 -10.53 -44.24 23.33
C ALA A 16 -10.50 -43.04 24.27
N ILE A 17 -11.01 -41.90 23.79
CA ILE A 17 -11.30 -40.79 24.65
C ILE A 17 -12.36 -41.37 25.56
N ASP A 18 -11.95 -41.61 26.80
CA ASP A 18 -12.81 -41.98 27.91
C ASP A 18 -13.81 -40.84 28.11
N LEU A 19 -14.85 -40.85 27.27
CA LEU A 19 -15.97 -39.90 27.24
C LEU A 19 -16.89 -40.10 28.45
N THR A 20 -16.58 -41.07 29.30
CA THR A 20 -17.39 -41.47 30.45
C THR A 20 -16.97 -40.81 31.77
N GLY A 21 -15.82 -40.12 31.80
CA GLY A 21 -15.34 -39.40 32.99
C GLY A 21 -15.03 -37.92 32.80
N MET A 22 -15.07 -37.39 31.58
CA MET A 22 -14.96 -35.95 31.33
C MET A 22 -16.37 -35.36 31.31
N ASP A 23 -16.76 -34.65 32.39
CA ASP A 23 -18.09 -34.02 32.49
C ASP A 23 -18.45 -33.35 31.16
N ILE A 24 -19.62 -33.71 30.60
CA ILE A 24 -20.16 -33.13 29.36
C ILE A 24 -20.16 -31.59 29.44
N GLU A 25 -20.30 -31.07 30.66
CA GLU A 25 -20.19 -29.65 31.02
C GLU A 25 -18.78 -29.07 30.79
N THR A 26 -17.73 -29.79 31.19
CA THR A 26 -16.34 -29.40 30.93
C THR A 26 -16.03 -29.47 29.43
N ALA A 27 -16.55 -30.49 28.73
CA ALA A 27 -16.44 -30.60 27.28
C ALA A 27 -17.16 -29.45 26.55
N LEU A 28 -18.38 -29.09 26.96
CA LEU A 28 -19.11 -27.95 26.40
C LEU A 28 -18.45 -26.61 26.72
N MET A 29 -17.92 -26.44 27.93
CA MET A 29 -17.18 -25.23 28.30
C MET A 29 -15.90 -25.09 27.49
N ALA A 30 -15.21 -26.21 27.21
CA ALA A 30 -14.05 -26.23 26.32
C ALA A 30 -14.43 -25.82 24.88
N VAL A 31 -15.55 -26.31 24.35
CA VAL A 31 -16.03 -25.94 23.00
C VAL A 31 -16.42 -24.45 22.93
N GLN A 32 -17.12 -23.92 23.93
CA GLN A 32 -17.48 -22.50 23.95
C GLN A 32 -16.25 -21.60 24.16
N SER A 33 -15.28 -22.04 24.96
CA SER A 33 -13.99 -21.36 25.11
C SER A 33 -13.22 -21.31 23.78
N GLN A 34 -13.15 -22.42 23.04
CA GLN A 34 -12.54 -22.45 21.71
C GLN A 34 -13.26 -21.53 20.71
N ARG A 35 -14.60 -21.50 20.75
CA ARG A 35 -15.39 -20.60 19.89
C ARG A 35 -15.13 -19.13 20.22
N ALA A 36 -15.06 -18.78 21.51
CA ALA A 36 -14.75 -17.42 21.95
C ALA A 36 -13.32 -17.01 21.54
N GLN A 37 -12.34 -17.92 21.69
CA GLN A 37 -10.95 -17.71 21.23
C GLN A 37 -10.87 -17.48 19.72
N LEU A 38 -11.63 -18.25 18.93
CA LEU A 38 -11.68 -18.08 17.48
C LEU A 38 -12.30 -16.74 17.08
N LEU A 39 -13.42 -16.35 17.71
CA LEU A 39 -14.05 -15.03 17.48
C LEU A 39 -13.11 -13.89 17.84
N GLU A 40 -12.36 -13.99 18.94
CA GLU A 40 -11.37 -13.00 19.34
C GLU A 40 -10.21 -12.92 18.33
N SER A 41 -9.74 -14.08 17.83
CA SER A 41 -8.71 -14.11 16.77
C SER A 41 -9.21 -13.45 15.48
N GLN A 42 -10.45 -13.71 15.07
CA GLN A 42 -11.05 -13.08 13.89
C GLN A 42 -11.20 -11.57 14.08
N LEU A 43 -11.68 -11.13 15.25
CA LEU A 43 -11.80 -9.71 15.59
C LEU A 43 -10.43 -9.02 15.59
N THR A 44 -9.41 -9.65 16.19
CA THR A 44 -8.03 -9.13 16.20
C THR A 44 -7.46 -9.00 14.79
N ASN A 45 -7.64 -10.02 13.95
CA ASN A 45 -7.18 -9.97 12.56
C ASN A 45 -7.89 -8.87 11.79
N GLN A 46 -9.20 -8.73 11.97
CA GLN A 46 -9.98 -7.68 11.32
C GLN A 46 -9.56 -6.28 11.78
N ILE A 47 -9.23 -6.09 13.06
CA ILE A 47 -8.69 -4.81 13.58
C ILE A 47 -7.35 -4.49 12.93
N LYS A 48 -6.45 -5.47 12.82
CA LYS A 48 -5.16 -5.29 12.14
C LYS A 48 -5.33 -4.93 10.68
N GLU A 49 -6.26 -5.59 9.98
CA GLU A 49 -6.59 -5.25 8.60
C GLU A 49 -7.10 -3.82 8.47
N VAL A 50 -7.99 -3.38 9.36
CA VAL A 50 -8.49 -1.99 9.40
C VAL A 50 -7.37 -1.00 9.71
N GLN A 51 -6.46 -1.31 10.63
CA GLN A 51 -5.28 -0.48 10.91
C GLN A 51 -4.37 -0.35 9.69
N ASN A 52 -4.01 -1.47 9.06
CA ASN A 52 -3.22 -1.47 7.83
C ASN A 52 -3.92 -0.70 6.70
N ARG A 53 -5.25 -0.83 6.59
CA ARG A 53 -6.05 -0.10 5.60
C ARG A 53 -6.02 1.41 5.87
N ASN A 54 -6.16 1.83 7.13
CA ASN A 54 -6.05 3.23 7.53
C ASN A 54 -4.66 3.82 7.24
N GLU A 55 -3.59 3.06 7.51
CA GLU A 55 -2.23 3.46 7.14
C GLU A 55 -2.06 3.59 5.63
N GLN A 56 -2.61 2.65 4.86
CA GLN A 56 -2.59 2.71 3.40
C GLN A 56 -3.34 3.94 2.88
N ILE A 57 -4.51 4.26 3.43
CA ILE A 57 -5.26 5.47 3.07
C ILE A 57 -4.45 6.73 3.40
N ALA A 58 -3.79 6.79 4.56
CA ALA A 58 -2.93 7.91 4.92
C ALA A 58 -1.76 8.09 3.92
N LYS A 59 -1.11 6.99 3.53
CA LYS A 59 -0.04 6.97 2.52
C LYS A 59 -0.56 7.43 1.15
N LEU A 60 -1.71 6.95 0.71
CA LEU A 60 -2.34 7.38 -0.55
C LEU A 60 -2.73 8.87 -0.52
N ASN A 61 -3.19 9.38 0.63
CA ASN A 61 -3.46 10.81 0.80
C ASN A 61 -2.17 11.64 0.73
N ASN A 62 -1.04 11.14 1.24
CA ASN A 62 0.26 11.79 1.09
C ASN A 62 0.70 11.83 -0.37
N VAL A 63 0.51 10.73 -1.13
CA VAL A 63 0.75 10.71 -2.59
C VAL A 63 -0.15 11.72 -3.29
N LEU A 64 -1.44 11.76 -2.96
CA LEU A 64 -2.40 12.69 -3.54
C LEU A 64 -1.99 14.15 -3.26
N SER A 65 -1.56 14.45 -2.04
CA SER A 65 -1.05 15.76 -1.65
C SER A 65 0.20 16.15 -2.45
N ALA A 66 1.17 15.22 -2.56
CA ALA A 66 2.37 15.43 -3.35
C ALA A 66 2.04 15.68 -4.84
N LEU A 67 1.17 14.87 -5.44
CA LEU A 67 0.73 15.05 -6.82
C LEU A 67 -0.02 16.38 -7.02
N ASN A 68 -0.89 16.78 -6.09
CA ASN A 68 -1.58 18.06 -6.14
C ASN A 68 -0.61 19.26 -6.01
N SER A 69 0.45 19.13 -5.23
CA SER A 69 1.49 20.16 -5.13
C SER A 69 2.23 20.33 -6.46
N VAL A 70 2.50 19.24 -7.19
CA VAL A 70 3.06 19.30 -8.55
C VAL A 70 2.04 19.90 -9.52
N ALA A 71 0.75 19.50 -9.42
CA ALA A 71 -0.33 20.04 -10.24
C ALA A 71 -0.49 21.56 -10.11
N ALA A 72 -0.29 22.11 -8.90
CA ALA A 72 -0.36 23.55 -8.63
C ALA A 72 0.73 24.36 -9.35
N ASN A 73 1.80 23.72 -9.84
CA ASN A 73 2.86 24.40 -10.58
C ASN A 73 2.52 24.60 -12.08
N PHE A 74 1.44 23.99 -12.58
CA PHE A 74 0.94 24.31 -13.91
C PHE A 74 0.20 25.65 -13.91
N LYS A 75 0.31 26.39 -15.01
CA LYS A 75 -0.54 27.57 -15.21
C LYS A 75 -2.02 27.16 -15.28
N GLY A 76 -2.92 28.06 -14.89
CA GLY A 76 -4.36 27.79 -14.88
C GLY A 76 -4.93 27.42 -16.26
N ASP A 77 -4.34 27.94 -17.33
CA ASP A 77 -4.68 27.68 -18.74
C ASP A 77 -3.88 26.53 -19.37
N ALA A 78 -3.01 25.86 -18.61
CA ALA A 78 -2.19 24.78 -19.15
C ALA A 78 -3.06 23.61 -19.67
N GLY A 79 -2.78 23.17 -20.89
CA GLY A 79 -3.39 22.02 -21.53
C GLY A 79 -2.75 20.69 -21.12
N ALA A 80 -3.37 19.57 -21.50
CA ALA A 80 -2.94 18.23 -21.09
C ALA A 80 -1.54 17.83 -21.56
N THR A 81 -1.06 18.39 -22.69
CA THR A 81 0.29 18.17 -23.22
C THR A 81 1.32 19.15 -22.69
N ASP A 82 0.88 20.16 -21.94
CA ASP A 82 1.80 21.14 -21.38
C ASP A 82 2.63 20.47 -20.31
N LYS A 83 3.94 20.59 -20.49
CA LYS A 83 4.93 20.13 -19.55
C LYS A 83 5.05 21.14 -18.42
N LEU A 84 5.48 20.67 -17.26
CA LEU A 84 5.84 21.55 -16.16
C LEU A 84 6.82 22.61 -16.71
N VAL A 85 6.34 23.85 -16.82
CA VAL A 85 7.15 24.97 -17.24
C VAL A 85 8.20 25.15 -16.17
N GLY A 86 9.38 24.58 -16.40
CA GLY A 86 10.60 25.09 -15.80
C GLY A 86 10.80 26.49 -16.38
N LYS A 87 10.06 27.49 -15.87
CA LYS A 87 10.37 28.90 -16.14
C LYS A 87 11.86 29.03 -15.87
N LYS A 88 12.63 29.46 -16.88
CA LYS A 88 13.99 29.91 -16.64
C LYS A 88 13.90 30.99 -15.57
N GLY A 89 14.50 30.77 -14.40
CA GLY A 89 14.94 31.91 -13.61
C GLY A 89 15.93 32.70 -14.47
N LEU A 90 15.75 34.02 -14.56
CA LEU A 90 16.82 34.92 -15.03
C LEU A 90 17.89 35.13 -13.93
N ASP A 91 17.74 34.45 -12.77
CA ASP A 91 18.45 34.67 -11.50
C ASP A 91 18.97 33.38 -10.82
N GLY A 92 19.04 32.24 -11.51
CA GLY A 92 19.94 31.15 -11.10
C GLY A 92 19.57 30.32 -9.86
N LYS A 93 18.31 30.30 -9.41
CA LYS A 93 17.85 29.32 -8.40
C LYS A 93 16.61 28.57 -8.87
N ASN A 94 16.84 27.42 -9.53
CA ASN A 94 15.84 26.40 -9.74
C ASN A 94 15.56 25.67 -8.41
N PHE A 95 14.90 26.34 -7.47
CA PHE A 95 14.36 25.72 -6.26
C PHE A 95 12.86 25.62 -6.50
N SER A 96 12.34 24.56 -7.14
CA SER A 96 11.68 23.51 -6.35
C SER A 96 11.08 22.37 -7.18
N LEU A 97 11.34 22.24 -8.50
CA LEU A 97 10.81 21.07 -9.24
C LEU A 97 11.44 19.75 -8.78
N GLU A 98 12.71 19.78 -8.42
CA GLU A 98 13.47 18.63 -7.93
C GLU A 98 12.96 18.18 -6.54
N SER A 99 12.58 19.13 -5.68
CA SER A 99 12.00 18.86 -4.37
C SER A 99 10.60 18.23 -4.47
N HIS A 100 9.70 18.74 -5.34
CA HIS A 100 8.36 18.16 -5.47
C HIS A 100 8.36 16.80 -6.18
N ALA A 101 9.28 16.59 -7.12
CA ALA A 101 9.52 15.30 -7.75
C ALA A 101 9.96 14.23 -6.75
N GLN A 102 10.93 14.58 -5.89
CA GLN A 102 11.38 13.72 -4.80
C GLN A 102 10.25 13.43 -3.79
N LEU A 103 9.40 14.41 -3.50
CA LEU A 103 8.23 14.20 -2.64
C LEU A 103 7.22 13.21 -3.23
N VAL A 104 6.97 13.26 -4.54
CA VAL A 104 6.08 12.30 -5.22
C VAL A 104 6.70 10.90 -5.22
N GLU A 105 8.00 10.79 -5.52
CA GLU A 105 8.71 9.50 -5.53
C GLU A 105 8.78 8.87 -4.14
N GLN A 106 9.07 9.67 -3.10
CA GLN A 106 9.05 9.22 -1.72
C GLN A 106 7.64 8.80 -1.29
N ALA A 107 6.61 9.59 -1.61
CA ALA A 107 5.24 9.24 -1.26
C ALA A 107 4.78 7.96 -1.97
N LEU A 108 5.17 7.74 -3.22
CA LEU A 108 4.90 6.51 -3.97
C LEU A 108 5.60 5.30 -3.33
N ALA A 109 6.87 5.45 -2.98
CA ALA A 109 7.64 4.42 -2.29
C ALA A 109 7.04 4.07 -0.92
N ASP A 110 6.66 5.07 -0.13
CA ASP A 110 6.03 4.90 1.19
C ASP A 110 4.66 4.21 1.07
N ALA A 111 3.91 4.50 0.00
CA ALA A 111 2.66 3.84 -0.36
C ALA A 111 2.83 2.44 -0.95
N GLY A 112 4.08 2.00 -1.20
CA GLY A 112 4.37 0.72 -1.85
C GLY A 112 3.89 0.64 -3.30
N LEU A 113 3.74 1.79 -3.96
CA LEU A 113 3.30 1.90 -5.34
C LEU A 113 4.50 2.01 -6.27
N ASP A 114 4.57 1.12 -7.25
CA ASP A 114 5.61 1.21 -8.27
C ASP A 114 5.37 2.42 -9.17
N ARG A 115 6.45 3.14 -9.50
CA ARG A 115 6.40 4.30 -10.39
C ARG A 115 5.74 3.95 -11.73
N SER A 116 5.97 2.76 -12.27
CA SER A 116 5.39 2.29 -13.54
C SER A 116 3.87 2.13 -13.49
N ALA A 117 3.26 2.03 -12.30
CA ALA A 117 1.81 2.06 -12.17
C ALA A 117 1.25 3.41 -12.62
N PHE A 118 2.05 4.46 -12.66
CA PHE A 118 1.68 5.76 -13.16
C PHE A 118 2.44 5.95 -14.47
N ASP A 119 1.75 6.36 -15.53
CA ASP A 119 2.35 6.56 -16.87
C ASP A 119 3.25 7.81 -16.88
N PHE A 120 4.24 7.80 -15.97
CA PHE A 120 5.21 8.84 -15.79
C PHE A 120 6.39 8.57 -16.73
N PRO A 121 6.94 9.62 -17.36
CA PRO A 121 8.14 9.49 -18.16
C PRO A 121 9.26 8.87 -17.33
N ALA A 122 9.99 7.94 -17.96
CA ALA A 122 11.18 7.33 -17.40
C ALA A 122 12.19 8.42 -17.01
N ASP A 123 12.92 8.18 -15.93
CA ASP A 123 14.09 8.97 -15.63
C ASP A 123 15.09 8.81 -16.78
N LYS A 124 15.41 9.92 -17.45
CA LYS A 124 16.32 9.88 -18.60
C LYS A 124 17.77 9.76 -18.12
N GLN A 125 18.12 8.61 -17.56
CA GLN A 125 19.52 8.24 -17.37
C GLN A 125 20.12 7.91 -18.75
N GLY A 126 20.65 8.92 -19.45
CA GLY A 126 21.25 8.71 -20.78
C GLY A 126 21.42 9.93 -21.71
N TYR A 127 21.61 11.15 -21.20
CA TYR A 127 21.88 12.30 -22.08
C TYR A 127 23.32 12.25 -22.61
N LYS A 128 23.48 12.53 -23.92
CA LYS A 128 24.80 12.66 -24.56
C LYS A 128 25.56 13.81 -23.88
N THR A 129 26.72 13.51 -23.30
CA THR A 129 27.66 14.52 -22.81
C THR A 129 28.69 14.83 -23.89
N TYR A 130 28.92 16.12 -24.10
CA TYR A 130 29.90 16.71 -24.99
C TYR A 130 31.17 17.03 -24.20
N LYS A 131 32.34 16.69 -24.74
CA LYS A 131 33.66 16.98 -24.19
C LYS A 131 34.40 17.99 -25.06
N ALA A 132 35.29 18.77 -24.45
CA ALA A 132 36.17 19.66 -25.21
C ALA A 132 36.96 18.84 -26.24
N GLY A 133 36.96 19.27 -27.51
CA GLY A 133 37.54 18.49 -28.61
C GLY A 133 36.54 17.71 -29.45
N ASP A 134 35.31 17.50 -28.96
CA ASP A 134 34.25 16.92 -29.80
C ASP A 134 33.87 17.90 -30.93
N PRO A 135 33.45 17.39 -32.10
CA PRO A 135 32.99 18.25 -33.20
C PRO A 135 31.73 19.05 -32.80
N ASP A 136 31.68 20.34 -33.16
CA ASP A 136 30.54 21.20 -32.80
C ASP A 136 29.24 20.74 -33.50
N PRO A 137 28.17 20.44 -32.73
CA PRO A 137 26.90 19.96 -33.28
C PRO A 137 26.14 21.00 -34.13
N LYS A 138 26.56 22.28 -34.15
CA LYS A 138 25.87 23.37 -34.89
C LYS A 138 26.67 23.92 -36.08
N SER A 139 27.80 23.32 -36.46
CA SER A 139 28.63 23.89 -37.52
C SER A 139 28.02 23.61 -38.90
N ASN A 140 27.36 24.62 -39.45
CA ASN A 140 26.78 24.58 -40.78
C ASN A 140 27.80 25.16 -41.77
N PHE A 141 28.37 24.31 -42.63
CA PHE A 141 29.20 24.63 -43.82
C PHE A 141 30.74 24.47 -43.67
N LEU A 142 31.26 23.51 -44.46
CA LEU A 142 32.64 23.29 -44.95
C LEU A 142 33.72 22.64 -44.03
N VAL A 143 33.76 21.30 -44.13
CA VAL A 143 34.87 20.32 -44.17
C VAL A 143 36.01 20.26 -43.14
N VAL A 144 36.13 21.17 -42.17
CA VAL A 144 36.87 20.88 -40.93
C VAL A 144 36.12 21.48 -39.74
N PHE A 145 35.59 20.62 -38.88
CA PHE A 145 34.85 21.04 -37.69
C PHE A 145 35.84 21.63 -36.67
N PRO A 146 35.71 22.91 -36.28
CA PRO A 146 36.45 23.41 -35.13
C PRO A 146 36.02 22.61 -33.89
N PRO A 147 36.96 22.18 -33.03
CA PRO A 147 36.63 21.48 -31.80
C PRO A 147 35.82 22.42 -30.89
N ILE A 148 34.82 21.88 -30.19
CA ILE A 148 34.11 22.67 -29.18
C ILE A 148 35.04 23.05 -28.04
N SER A 149 34.96 24.31 -27.61
CA SER A 149 35.71 24.79 -26.44
C SER A 149 35.18 24.15 -25.15
N ALA A 150 36.01 24.09 -24.11
CA ALA A 150 35.60 23.58 -22.79
C ALA A 150 34.37 24.33 -22.23
N ALA A 151 34.34 25.65 -22.37
CA ALA A 151 33.19 26.47 -21.96
C ALA A 151 31.93 26.15 -22.76
N ARG A 152 32.04 25.86 -24.06
CA ARG A 152 30.90 25.49 -24.91
C ARG A 152 30.41 24.08 -24.62
N ALA A 153 31.32 23.12 -24.42
CA ALA A 153 30.99 21.76 -24.02
C ALA A 153 30.23 21.75 -22.68
N GLN A 154 30.70 22.54 -21.72
CA GLN A 154 30.02 22.73 -20.44
C GLN A 154 28.63 23.32 -20.63
N GLN A 155 28.46 24.39 -21.42
CA GLN A 155 27.14 24.95 -21.73
C GLN A 155 26.19 23.95 -22.42
N LEU A 156 26.69 23.11 -23.33
CA LEU A 156 25.90 22.09 -24.03
C LEU A 156 25.50 20.95 -23.09
N ASN A 157 26.39 20.55 -22.18
CA ASN A 157 26.11 19.56 -21.13
C ASN A 157 25.14 20.11 -20.10
N ASP A 158 25.31 21.34 -19.64
CA ASP A 158 24.40 22.00 -18.71
C ASP A 158 23.01 22.18 -19.35
N SER A 159 22.97 22.45 -20.66
CA SER A 159 21.72 22.48 -21.44
C SER A 159 21.11 21.09 -21.64
N ALA A 160 21.92 20.03 -21.75
CA ALA A 160 21.44 18.64 -21.86
C ALA A 160 20.96 18.10 -20.51
N MET A 161 21.66 18.43 -19.42
CA MET A 161 21.34 18.14 -18.02
C MET A 161 20.07 18.86 -17.56
N ALA A 162 19.90 20.14 -17.93
CA ALA A 162 18.67 20.87 -17.70
C ALA A 162 17.45 20.27 -18.45
N ASN A 163 17.69 19.41 -19.43
CA ASN A 163 16.68 18.64 -20.18
C ASN A 163 16.59 17.16 -19.73
N ALA A 164 17.35 16.74 -18.72
CA ALA A 164 17.45 15.35 -18.26
C ALA A 164 16.80 15.07 -16.90
N SER A 165 16.04 16.00 -16.32
CA SER A 165 15.14 15.67 -15.22
C SER A 165 13.92 14.97 -15.82
N GLY A 166 13.76 13.65 -15.65
CA GLY A 166 12.57 12.91 -16.09
C GLY A 166 11.25 13.56 -15.63
N TYR A 167 11.30 14.31 -14.54
CA TYR A 167 10.19 15.08 -13.97
C TYR A 167 9.80 16.36 -14.75
N ARG A 168 10.71 16.97 -15.52
CA ARG A 168 10.39 18.14 -16.37
C ARG A 168 9.56 17.77 -17.60
N ASP A 169 9.56 16.48 -17.94
CA ASP A 169 8.80 15.93 -19.06
C ASP A 169 7.39 15.47 -18.67
N MET A 170 7.05 15.43 -17.36
CA MET A 170 5.69 15.12 -16.91
C MET A 170 4.72 16.18 -17.42
N THR A 171 3.73 15.74 -18.18
CA THR A 171 2.67 16.62 -18.67
C THR A 171 1.58 16.78 -17.63
N LYS A 172 0.82 17.88 -17.72
CA LYS A 172 -0.36 18.10 -16.86
C LYS A 172 -1.34 16.94 -16.96
N GLY A 173 -1.56 16.41 -18.16
CA GLY A 173 -2.44 15.26 -18.37
C GLY A 173 -1.97 13.99 -17.65
N GLN A 174 -0.65 13.75 -17.57
CA GLN A 174 -0.12 12.60 -16.83
C GLN A 174 -0.29 12.77 -15.31
N ILE A 175 -0.13 13.99 -14.79
CA ILE A 175 -0.35 14.28 -13.38
C ILE A 175 -1.84 14.20 -13.02
N ASP A 176 -2.71 14.75 -13.86
CA ASP A 176 -4.17 14.67 -13.66
C ASP A 176 -4.65 13.22 -13.73
N ALA A 177 -4.11 12.42 -14.65
CA ALA A 177 -4.39 10.98 -14.74
C ALA A 177 -3.91 10.24 -13.48
N ALA A 178 -2.71 10.56 -12.98
CA ALA A 178 -2.19 9.99 -11.74
C ALA A 178 -3.02 10.39 -10.51
N VAL A 179 -3.42 11.65 -10.41
CA VAL A 179 -4.33 12.15 -9.36
C VAL A 179 -5.65 11.39 -9.38
N ASN A 180 -6.25 11.22 -10.57
CA ASN A 180 -7.50 10.46 -10.71
C ASN A 180 -7.32 8.98 -10.35
N LYS A 181 -6.19 8.38 -10.72
CA LYS A 181 -5.86 7.00 -10.33
C LYS A 181 -5.72 6.86 -8.81
N VAL A 182 -4.96 7.73 -8.15
CA VAL A 182 -4.80 7.71 -6.69
C VAL A 182 -6.14 7.96 -5.99
N LYS A 183 -6.97 8.89 -6.48
CA LYS A 183 -8.34 9.08 -5.97
C LYS A 183 -9.18 7.80 -6.07
N GLY A 184 -9.16 7.13 -7.21
CA GLY A 184 -9.86 5.84 -7.37
C GLY A 184 -9.36 4.75 -6.41
N MET A 185 -8.05 4.72 -6.13
CA MET A 185 -7.48 3.81 -5.13
C MET A 185 -7.92 4.17 -3.70
N ILE A 186 -7.98 5.46 -3.36
CA ILE A 186 -8.48 5.95 -2.07
C ILE A 186 -9.95 5.58 -1.91
N ASP A 187 -10.77 5.78 -2.94
CA ASP A 187 -12.20 5.45 -2.89
C ASP A 187 -12.43 3.95 -2.71
N ALA A 188 -11.68 3.11 -3.44
CA ALA A 188 -11.72 1.66 -3.28
C ALA A 188 -11.29 1.22 -1.85
N ALA A 189 -10.23 1.84 -1.33
CA ALA A 189 -9.75 1.58 0.03
C ALA A 189 -10.78 2.03 1.09
N ASN A 190 -11.42 3.20 0.90
CA ASN A 190 -12.46 3.71 1.78
C ASN A 190 -13.70 2.81 1.80
N ASN A 191 -14.18 2.36 0.63
CA ASN A 191 -15.31 1.44 0.53
C ASN A 191 -15.02 0.12 1.26
N THR A 192 -13.81 -0.40 1.11
CA THR A 192 -13.39 -1.62 1.81
C THR A 192 -13.29 -1.40 3.31
N ASN A 193 -12.72 -0.26 3.75
CA ASN A 193 -12.62 0.11 5.16
C ASN A 193 -14.01 0.23 5.82
N GLN A 194 -14.99 0.82 5.13
CA GLN A 194 -16.37 0.89 5.61
C GLN A 194 -16.97 -0.52 5.80
N MET A 195 -16.73 -1.42 4.84
CA MET A 195 -17.16 -2.82 4.96
C MET A 195 -16.49 -3.54 6.13
N ASP A 196 -15.21 -3.32 6.35
CA ASP A 196 -14.47 -3.93 7.46
C ASP A 196 -14.93 -3.37 8.82
N MET A 197 -15.30 -2.10 8.88
CA MET A 197 -15.91 -1.51 10.08
C MET A 197 -17.28 -2.12 10.39
N LEU A 198 -18.11 -2.38 9.37
CA LEU A 198 -19.37 -3.12 9.56
C LEU A 198 -19.12 -4.56 10.02
N ARG A 199 -18.11 -5.24 9.47
CA ARG A 199 -17.70 -6.58 9.94
C ARG A 199 -17.20 -6.54 11.37
N LEU A 200 -16.40 -5.55 11.76
CA LEU A 200 -15.94 -5.37 13.13
C LEU A 200 -17.09 -5.15 14.11
N GLN A 201 -18.07 -4.33 13.73
CA GLN A 201 -19.27 -4.14 14.54
C GLN A 201 -20.04 -5.45 14.71
N SER A 202 -20.24 -6.20 13.62
CA SER A 202 -20.91 -7.50 13.66
C SER A 202 -20.16 -8.52 14.53
N LEU A 203 -18.83 -8.61 14.39
CA LEU A 203 -17.99 -9.49 15.20
C LEU A 203 -17.99 -9.08 16.68
N THR A 204 -17.99 -7.77 16.96
CA THR A 204 -18.11 -7.24 18.32
C THR A 204 -19.44 -7.63 18.95
N ASN A 205 -20.54 -7.51 18.20
CA ASN A 205 -21.86 -7.94 18.67
C ASN A 205 -21.90 -9.45 18.94
N LYS A 206 -21.40 -10.28 18.01
CA LYS A 206 -21.31 -11.74 18.19
C LYS A 206 -20.44 -12.15 19.37
N ARG A 207 -19.35 -11.42 19.61
CA ARG A 207 -18.47 -11.58 20.76
C ARG A 207 -19.22 -11.30 22.06
N ASN A 208 -19.93 -10.18 22.13
CA ASN A 208 -20.72 -9.80 23.31
C ASN A 208 -21.84 -10.83 23.59
N GLU A 209 -22.58 -11.26 22.56
CA GLU A 209 -23.59 -12.32 22.69
C GLU A 209 -22.97 -13.65 23.18
N ALA A 210 -21.80 -14.04 22.65
CA ALA A 210 -21.10 -15.23 23.11
C ALA A 210 -20.65 -15.12 24.57
N PHE A 211 -20.19 -13.94 25.00
CA PHE A 211 -19.86 -13.68 26.41
C PHE A 211 -21.09 -13.75 27.32
N ASP A 212 -22.22 -13.20 26.88
CA ASP A 212 -23.47 -13.27 27.64
C ASP A 212 -23.97 -14.72 27.77
N ILE A 213 -23.92 -15.50 26.68
CA ILE A 213 -24.25 -16.93 26.70
C ILE A 213 -23.28 -17.69 27.63
N MET A 214 -21.98 -17.41 27.56
CA MET A 214 -20.98 -18.07 28.40
C MET A 214 -21.16 -17.71 29.88
N SER A 215 -21.45 -16.44 30.19
CA SER A 215 -21.76 -15.97 31.54
C SER A 215 -23.01 -16.64 32.09
N ASN A 216 -24.08 -16.71 31.30
CA ASN A 216 -25.32 -17.39 31.68
C ASN A 216 -25.11 -18.90 31.85
N PHE A 217 -24.29 -19.53 31.00
CA PHE A 217 -23.94 -20.94 31.12
C PHE A 217 -23.17 -21.22 32.42
N ILE A 218 -22.15 -20.41 32.75
CA ILE A 218 -21.38 -20.53 33.99
C ILE A 218 -22.29 -20.34 35.22
N LYS A 219 -23.16 -19.33 35.22
CA LYS A 219 -24.14 -19.13 36.31
C LYS A 219 -25.03 -20.35 36.50
N LYS A 220 -25.62 -20.87 35.41
CA LYS A 220 -26.48 -22.06 35.47
C LYS A 220 -25.74 -23.31 35.95
N MET A 221 -24.47 -23.45 35.58
CA MET A 221 -23.56 -24.48 36.09
C MET A 221 -23.30 -24.34 37.59
N GLN A 222 -23.02 -23.12 38.06
CA GLN A 222 -22.80 -22.84 39.47
C GLN A 222 -24.06 -23.09 40.31
N ASP A 223 -25.24 -22.72 39.80
CA ASP A 223 -26.53 -22.98 40.44
C ASP A 223 -26.84 -24.48 40.48
N SER A 224 -26.57 -25.22 39.40
CA SER A 224 -26.73 -26.67 39.35
C SER A 224 -25.84 -27.38 40.36
N ARG A 225 -24.54 -27.01 40.42
CA ARG A 225 -23.61 -27.52 41.44
C ARG A 225 -24.07 -27.17 42.85
N SER A 226 -24.55 -25.95 43.06
CA SER A 226 -25.07 -25.52 44.37
C SER A 226 -26.33 -26.29 44.78
N SER A 227 -27.21 -26.62 43.83
CA SER A 227 -28.40 -27.45 44.07
C SER A 227 -28.05 -28.91 44.36
N ILE A 228 -27.06 -29.49 43.67
CA ILE A 228 -26.58 -30.85 43.94
C ILE A 228 -25.95 -30.92 45.33
N ILE A 229 -25.07 -29.97 45.67
CA ILE A 229 -24.46 -29.88 47.01
C ILE A 229 -25.54 -29.61 48.06
N GLY A 230 -26.53 -28.77 47.75
CA GLY A 230 -27.65 -28.47 48.64
C GLY A 230 -28.53 -29.67 48.94
N ASN A 231 -28.80 -30.53 47.96
CA ASN A 231 -29.59 -31.76 48.13
C ASN A 231 -28.80 -32.90 48.81
N MET A 232 -27.47 -32.81 48.87
CA MET A 232 -26.61 -33.78 49.55
C MET A 232 -26.31 -33.44 51.03
N ARG A 233 -26.78 -32.28 51.51
CA ARG A 233 -26.68 -31.86 52.92
C ARG A 233 -27.97 -32.12 53.65
#